data_AF-A0A957LXX6-F1
#
_entry.id   AF-A0A957LXX6-F1
#
_cell.length_a   1.000
_cell.length_b   1.000
_cell.length_c   1.000
_cell.angle_alpha   90.00
_cell.angle_beta   90.00
_cell.angle_gamma   90.00
#
_symmetry.space_group_name_H-M   'P 1'
#
loop_
_entity.id
_entity.type
_entity.pdbx_description
1 polymer ?
#
loop_
_entity_poly.entity_id
_entity_poly.type
_entity_poly.pdbx_seq_one_letter_code
_entity_poly.pdbx_strand_id
1 'polypeptide(L)'
;GVSHDVWSGGVKAPRLSQAVENANFEVIVEFENNMTERYQLGGLLFLADDQNLVRVNFQHDGSGLRLFAASVTNGTPTAKLGGSGITVNSATEGDTLGLRVIRNGSDWEIAYSVNGGGDEADWVTDPSQNFSHSLVMDEIGIFAGNNASGGASIPPHTAIVNYVLNQDAPIDVADATILRIEDLDVGVSPSGEGGTAGHTAGTPVCSETLSLTATANPGWRFAGWDIGGPSPATASDNPLVRAFEVGSVVIARFEQIVYSLRVDVINKGNGAGGSVQITPEEAEYLYAEPVTVTAVTPAGWIFEGWSGAFTGSEASQSITVTQDIAATATFSQEVYSLAVSVGGSGNGVVTVDGEPVSAPAQTFGGFVYEEAVTLQALAA
;
A
#
# COMPACT_ATOMS: atom_id res chain seq x y z
N GLY A 1 -43.88 -19.37 -21.55
CA GLY A 1 -42.85 -18.34 -21.38
C GLY A 1 -42.40 -17.84 -22.73
N VAL A 2 -41.39 -16.97 -22.76
CA VAL A 2 -40.62 -16.63 -23.97
C VAL A 2 -39.44 -17.60 -24.07
N SER A 3 -39.03 -17.97 -25.28
CA SER A 3 -37.83 -18.79 -25.49
C SER A 3 -36.59 -17.91 -25.43
N HIS A 4 -35.61 -18.33 -24.62
CA HIS A 4 -34.33 -17.67 -24.41
C HIS A 4 -33.21 -18.58 -24.92
N ASP A 5 -33.24 -18.88 -26.22
CA ASP A 5 -32.29 -19.76 -26.89
C ASP A 5 -31.19 -18.98 -27.63
N VAL A 6 -30.09 -19.66 -27.93
CA VAL A 6 -28.95 -19.14 -28.71
C VAL A 6 -28.88 -19.87 -30.06
N TRP A 7 -29.81 -19.58 -30.96
CA TRP A 7 -29.98 -20.33 -32.22
C TRP A 7 -30.29 -19.41 -33.40
N SER A 8 -31.31 -19.71 -34.19
CA SER A 8 -31.78 -18.85 -35.28
C SER A 8 -32.40 -17.56 -34.72
N GLY A 9 -31.74 -16.44 -35.00
CA GLY A 9 -32.11 -15.12 -34.47
C GLY A 9 -31.19 -14.59 -33.36
N GLY A 10 -30.00 -15.17 -33.20
CA GLY A 10 -28.93 -14.66 -32.34
C GLY A 10 -29.04 -15.13 -30.88
N VAL A 11 -28.42 -14.35 -29.98
CA VAL A 11 -28.34 -14.65 -28.55
C VAL A 11 -29.55 -14.02 -27.83
N LYS A 12 -30.58 -14.83 -27.54
CA LYS A 12 -31.75 -14.38 -26.73
C LYS A 12 -31.64 -14.78 -25.26
N ALA A 13 -30.67 -15.62 -24.94
CA ALA A 13 -30.39 -16.04 -23.59
C ALA A 13 -29.80 -14.88 -22.76
N PRO A 14 -30.17 -14.74 -21.47
CA PRO A 14 -29.38 -13.94 -20.55
C PRO A 14 -27.94 -14.47 -20.52
N ARG A 15 -26.97 -13.56 -20.59
CA ARG A 15 -25.55 -13.87 -20.52
C ARG A 15 -24.82 -12.91 -19.61
N LEU A 16 -23.72 -13.41 -19.04
CA LEU A 16 -22.67 -12.61 -18.42
C LEU A 16 -21.38 -12.87 -19.20
N SER A 17 -20.64 -11.83 -19.52
CA SER A 17 -19.51 -11.95 -20.45
C SER A 17 -18.41 -10.96 -20.20
N GLN A 18 -17.26 -11.26 -20.80
CA GLN A 18 -16.04 -10.48 -20.74
C GLN A 18 -15.45 -10.37 -22.15
N ALA A 19 -14.93 -9.18 -22.48
CA ALA A 19 -14.17 -8.97 -23.71
C ALA A 19 -12.83 -9.71 -23.66
N VAL A 20 -12.39 -10.27 -24.78
CA VAL A 20 -11.14 -11.05 -24.89
C VAL A 20 -10.38 -10.70 -26.16
N GLU A 21 -9.07 -10.93 -26.16
CA GLU A 21 -8.28 -10.88 -27.39
C GLU A 21 -8.55 -12.10 -28.28
N ASN A 22 -8.31 -11.97 -29.58
CA ASN A 22 -8.35 -13.10 -30.50
C ASN A 22 -7.10 -14.00 -30.37
N ALA A 23 -7.10 -14.82 -29.33
CA ALA A 23 -6.03 -15.75 -28.98
C ALA A 23 -6.54 -17.19 -28.77
N ASN A 24 -5.61 -18.13 -28.62
CA ASN A 24 -5.91 -19.44 -28.06
C ASN A 24 -6.26 -19.29 -26.57
N PHE A 25 -7.07 -20.20 -26.05
CA PHE A 25 -7.50 -20.20 -24.65
C PHE A 25 -7.95 -21.59 -24.22
N GLU A 26 -7.98 -21.80 -22.90
CA GLU A 26 -8.73 -22.86 -22.24
C GLU A 26 -9.68 -22.22 -21.24
N VAL A 27 -10.98 -22.49 -21.36
CA VAL A 27 -12.01 -21.95 -20.46
C VAL A 27 -12.77 -23.08 -19.80
N ILE A 28 -12.95 -22.98 -18.49
CA ILE A 28 -13.72 -23.89 -17.65
C ILE A 28 -14.88 -23.12 -17.02
N VAL A 29 -16.06 -23.73 -16.99
CA VAL A 29 -17.19 -23.28 -16.17
C VAL A 29 -17.70 -24.44 -15.32
N GLU A 30 -18.09 -24.14 -14.09
CA GLU A 30 -18.77 -25.08 -13.21
C GLU A 30 -20.17 -24.57 -12.81
N PHE A 31 -21.17 -25.43 -12.96
CA PHE A 31 -22.54 -25.19 -12.53
C PHE A 31 -22.84 -26.02 -11.29
N GLU A 32 -23.34 -25.38 -10.23
CA GLU A 32 -23.77 -26.07 -9.00
C GLU A 32 -25.08 -26.86 -9.16
N ASN A 33 -25.79 -26.65 -10.27
CA ASN A 33 -27.04 -27.33 -10.54
C ASN A 33 -27.16 -27.85 -11.98
N ASN A 34 -27.87 -28.97 -12.11
CA ASN A 34 -28.09 -29.69 -13.36
C ASN A 34 -29.34 -29.18 -14.11
N MET A 35 -29.42 -29.43 -15.43
CA MET A 35 -30.62 -29.24 -16.26
C MET A 35 -31.49 -30.50 -16.17
N THR A 36 -32.63 -30.40 -15.50
CA THR A 36 -33.51 -31.54 -15.17
C THR A 36 -34.76 -31.63 -16.04
N GLU A 37 -35.12 -30.55 -16.75
CA GLU A 37 -36.33 -30.51 -17.58
C GLU A 37 -36.04 -30.28 -19.06
N ARG A 38 -36.84 -30.93 -19.93
CA ARG A 38 -36.74 -30.77 -21.39
C ARG A 38 -36.72 -29.29 -21.79
N TYR A 39 -35.72 -28.93 -22.59
CA TYR A 39 -35.44 -27.59 -23.11
C TYR A 39 -34.75 -26.61 -22.17
N GLN A 40 -34.34 -27.02 -20.97
CA GLN A 40 -33.36 -26.24 -20.21
C GLN A 40 -31.98 -26.38 -20.87
N LEU A 41 -31.21 -25.30 -20.90
CA LEU A 41 -29.85 -25.28 -21.45
C LEU A 41 -29.00 -24.22 -20.75
N GLY A 42 -27.69 -24.45 -20.72
CA GLY A 42 -26.72 -23.49 -20.16
C GLY A 42 -25.29 -23.94 -20.41
N GLY A 43 -24.38 -22.98 -20.56
CA GLY A 43 -23.01 -23.25 -20.98
C GLY A 43 -22.22 -21.99 -21.29
N LEU A 44 -21.25 -22.16 -22.20
CA LEU A 44 -20.34 -21.12 -22.66
C LEU A 44 -20.72 -20.61 -24.06
N LEU A 45 -20.51 -19.32 -24.26
CA LEU A 45 -20.59 -18.60 -25.54
C LEU A 45 -19.22 -18.01 -25.86
N PHE A 46 -18.84 -18.13 -27.12
CA PHE A 46 -17.64 -17.57 -27.70
C PHE A 46 -18.08 -16.74 -28.91
N LEU A 47 -17.90 -15.43 -28.87
CA LEU A 47 -18.52 -14.53 -29.84
C LEU A 47 -17.48 -13.68 -30.55
N ALA A 48 -17.70 -13.49 -31.85
CA ALA A 48 -17.25 -12.30 -32.57
C ALA A 48 -18.33 -11.21 -32.50
N ASP A 49 -19.59 -11.64 -32.63
CA ASP A 49 -20.80 -10.85 -32.49
C ASP A 49 -22.02 -11.80 -32.32
N ASP A 50 -23.22 -11.26 -32.14
CA ASP A 50 -24.44 -12.06 -31.94
C ASP A 50 -24.88 -12.89 -33.18
N GLN A 51 -24.25 -12.71 -34.33
CA GLN A 51 -24.48 -13.47 -35.57
C GLN A 51 -23.34 -14.43 -35.91
N ASN A 52 -22.19 -14.32 -35.24
CA ASN A 52 -20.98 -15.10 -35.46
C ASN A 52 -20.44 -15.57 -34.11
N LEU A 53 -20.76 -16.81 -33.75
CA LEU A 53 -20.42 -17.36 -32.43
C LEU A 53 -20.24 -18.88 -32.45
N VAL A 54 -19.60 -19.39 -31.41
CA VAL A 54 -19.64 -20.79 -31.00
C VAL A 54 -20.33 -20.88 -29.64
N ARG A 55 -21.23 -21.83 -29.48
CA ARG A 55 -21.81 -22.19 -28.17
C ARG A 55 -21.44 -23.63 -27.85
N VAL A 56 -21.13 -23.87 -26.59
CA VAL A 56 -20.95 -25.21 -26.02
C VAL A 56 -21.74 -25.24 -24.72
N ASN A 57 -22.66 -26.19 -24.57
CA ASN A 57 -23.60 -26.16 -23.47
C ASN A 57 -24.10 -27.55 -23.09
N PHE A 58 -24.57 -27.65 -21.86
CA PHE A 58 -25.48 -28.71 -21.46
C PHE A 58 -26.90 -28.34 -21.86
N GLN A 59 -27.71 -29.34 -22.20
CA GLN A 59 -29.13 -29.19 -22.43
C GLN A 59 -29.87 -30.48 -22.09
N HIS A 60 -31.12 -30.38 -21.66
CA HIS A 60 -31.93 -31.57 -21.37
C HIS A 60 -32.95 -31.79 -22.49
N ASP A 61 -33.00 -32.99 -23.08
CA ASP A 61 -33.89 -33.29 -24.22
C ASP A 61 -35.23 -33.92 -23.80
N GLY A 62 -35.43 -34.14 -22.49
CA GLY A 62 -36.59 -34.80 -21.90
C GLY A 62 -36.39 -36.29 -21.62
N SER A 63 -35.34 -36.89 -22.17
CA SER A 63 -34.89 -38.25 -21.85
C SER A 63 -33.60 -38.26 -21.02
N GLY A 64 -32.78 -37.21 -21.13
CA GLY A 64 -31.62 -37.00 -20.27
C GLY A 64 -30.82 -35.77 -20.65
N LEU A 65 -29.73 -35.56 -19.91
CA LEU A 65 -28.77 -34.50 -20.15
C LEU A 65 -27.93 -34.79 -21.41
N ARG A 66 -27.71 -33.75 -22.19
CA ARG A 66 -26.94 -33.77 -23.43
C ARG A 66 -25.84 -32.71 -23.39
N LEU A 67 -24.67 -33.06 -23.89
CA LEU A 67 -23.65 -32.09 -24.29
C LEU A 67 -23.94 -31.68 -25.73
N PHE A 68 -23.97 -30.38 -25.98
CA PHE A 68 -24.26 -29.82 -27.29
C PHE A 68 -23.24 -28.74 -27.65
N ALA A 69 -22.88 -28.67 -28.92
CA ALA A 69 -22.13 -27.55 -29.46
C ALA A 69 -22.67 -27.15 -30.82
N ALA A 70 -22.62 -25.85 -31.11
CA ALA A 70 -22.97 -25.31 -32.42
C ALA A 70 -22.15 -24.07 -32.73
N SER A 71 -21.96 -23.81 -34.02
CA SER A 71 -21.49 -22.53 -34.53
C SER A 71 -22.64 -21.78 -35.20
N VAL A 72 -22.62 -20.46 -35.15
CA VAL A 72 -23.48 -19.59 -35.96
C VAL A 72 -22.56 -18.77 -36.86
N THR A 73 -22.86 -18.74 -38.16
CA THR A 73 -22.13 -17.90 -39.12
C THR A 73 -23.13 -17.06 -39.88
N ASN A 74 -23.00 -15.75 -39.79
CA ASN A 74 -23.95 -14.79 -40.35
C ASN A 74 -25.41 -15.14 -40.00
N GLY A 75 -25.66 -15.46 -38.73
CA GLY A 75 -26.98 -15.81 -38.21
C GLY A 75 -27.47 -17.23 -38.53
N THR A 76 -26.67 -18.05 -39.24
CA THR A 76 -27.03 -19.42 -39.61
C THR A 76 -26.38 -20.44 -38.67
N PRO A 77 -27.16 -21.12 -37.80
CA PRO A 77 -26.63 -22.11 -36.87
C PRO A 77 -26.31 -23.45 -37.55
N THR A 78 -25.24 -24.11 -37.11
CA THR A 78 -24.83 -25.45 -37.52
C THR A 78 -24.44 -26.25 -36.27
N ALA A 79 -25.13 -27.35 -36.01
CA ALA A 79 -24.78 -28.26 -34.92
C ALA A 79 -23.43 -28.97 -35.19
N LYS A 80 -22.60 -29.10 -34.15
CA LYS A 80 -21.27 -29.71 -34.22
C LYS A 80 -21.22 -31.10 -33.58
N LEU A 81 -22.08 -31.36 -32.59
CA LEU A 81 -22.19 -32.66 -31.89
C LEU A 81 -23.42 -33.46 -32.30
N GLY A 82 -23.78 -33.40 -33.60
CA GLY A 82 -25.05 -33.92 -34.09
C GLY A 82 -26.27 -33.09 -33.65
N GLY A 83 -27.41 -33.30 -34.30
CA GLY A 83 -28.61 -32.45 -34.10
C GLY A 83 -29.19 -32.48 -32.69
N SER A 84 -28.97 -33.56 -31.94
CA SER A 84 -29.48 -33.74 -30.57
C SER A 84 -28.42 -33.57 -29.48
N GLY A 85 -27.15 -33.40 -29.84
CA GLY A 85 -26.03 -33.50 -28.92
C GLY A 85 -25.69 -34.95 -28.54
N ILE A 86 -24.76 -35.10 -27.60
CA ILE A 86 -24.23 -36.37 -27.11
C ILE A 86 -24.76 -36.64 -25.71
N THR A 87 -25.09 -37.90 -25.38
CA THR A 87 -25.55 -38.27 -24.03
C THR A 87 -24.47 -38.00 -22.99
N VAL A 88 -24.82 -37.26 -21.94
CA VAL A 88 -23.99 -37.15 -20.73
C VAL A 88 -24.43 -38.28 -19.79
N ASN A 89 -23.75 -39.42 -19.89
CA ASN A 89 -24.07 -40.59 -19.07
C ASN A 89 -23.81 -40.30 -17.59
N SER A 90 -24.59 -40.93 -16.71
CA SER A 90 -24.42 -40.91 -15.25
C SER A 90 -24.78 -39.61 -14.52
N ALA A 91 -25.18 -38.54 -15.21
CA ALA A 91 -25.64 -37.31 -14.55
C ALA A 91 -26.99 -37.55 -13.83
N THR A 92 -27.07 -37.17 -12.57
CA THR A 92 -28.27 -37.21 -11.72
C THR A 92 -28.68 -35.81 -11.21
N GLU A 93 -29.88 -35.71 -10.66
CA GLU A 93 -30.36 -34.47 -10.04
C GLU A 93 -29.52 -34.17 -8.79
N GLY A 94 -28.93 -32.98 -8.74
CA GLY A 94 -28.03 -32.56 -7.66
C GLY A 94 -26.53 -32.63 -8.01
N ASP A 95 -26.18 -33.21 -9.17
CA ASP A 95 -24.80 -33.22 -9.65
C ASP A 95 -24.33 -31.81 -10.03
N THR A 96 -23.04 -31.56 -9.78
CA THR A 96 -22.30 -30.38 -10.25
C THR A 96 -21.78 -30.65 -11.67
N LEU A 97 -22.02 -29.74 -12.60
CA LEU A 97 -21.60 -29.91 -13.99
C LEU A 97 -20.37 -29.06 -14.31
N GLY A 98 -19.32 -29.68 -14.85
CA GLY A 98 -18.15 -28.99 -15.39
C GLY A 98 -18.17 -28.98 -16.92
N LEU A 99 -17.85 -27.85 -17.54
CA LEU A 99 -17.63 -27.75 -18.98
C LEU A 99 -16.28 -27.08 -19.25
N ARG A 100 -15.42 -27.73 -20.03
CA ARG A 100 -14.11 -27.24 -20.46
C ARG A 100 -14.08 -27.12 -21.97
N VAL A 101 -13.58 -26.00 -22.46
CA VAL A 101 -13.40 -25.73 -23.88
C VAL A 101 -11.99 -25.18 -24.12
N ILE A 102 -11.24 -25.86 -24.97
CA ILE A 102 -9.91 -25.43 -25.42
C ILE A 102 -10.03 -24.97 -26.88
N ARG A 103 -9.50 -23.80 -27.19
CA ARG A 103 -9.41 -23.28 -28.55
C ARG A 103 -7.96 -23.16 -28.98
N ASN A 104 -7.61 -23.83 -30.08
CA ASN A 104 -6.33 -23.72 -30.77
C ASN A 104 -6.55 -23.28 -32.22
N GLY A 105 -6.50 -21.97 -32.49
CA GLY A 105 -6.78 -21.40 -33.80
C GLY A 105 -8.25 -21.62 -34.19
N SER A 106 -8.48 -22.51 -35.16
CA SER A 106 -9.84 -22.91 -35.57
C SER A 106 -10.32 -24.19 -34.93
N ASP A 107 -9.49 -24.88 -34.15
CA ASP A 107 -9.84 -26.16 -33.55
C ASP A 107 -10.37 -25.96 -32.13
N TRP A 108 -11.48 -26.64 -31.83
CA TRP A 108 -12.20 -26.56 -30.57
C TRP A 108 -12.27 -27.94 -29.95
N GLU A 109 -11.70 -28.07 -28.76
CA GLU A 109 -11.74 -29.30 -27.97
C GLU A 109 -12.70 -29.11 -26.80
N ILE A 110 -13.52 -30.12 -26.53
CA ILE A 110 -14.54 -30.06 -25.48
C ILE A 110 -14.36 -31.22 -24.53
N ALA A 111 -14.43 -30.92 -23.24
CA ALA A 111 -14.58 -31.91 -22.19
C ALA A 111 -15.72 -31.53 -21.26
N TYR A 112 -16.30 -32.51 -20.58
CA TYR A 112 -17.35 -32.29 -19.60
C TYR A 112 -17.11 -33.13 -18.34
N SER A 113 -17.70 -32.73 -17.22
CA SER A 113 -17.69 -33.47 -15.96
C SER A 113 -19.08 -33.45 -15.32
N VAL A 114 -19.43 -34.52 -14.60
CA VAL A 114 -20.64 -34.64 -13.76
C VAL A 114 -20.34 -34.56 -12.27
N ASN A 115 -19.09 -34.30 -11.90
CA ASN A 115 -18.61 -34.11 -10.53
C ASN A 115 -18.02 -32.70 -10.30
N GLY A 116 -18.26 -31.76 -11.23
CA GLY A 116 -17.63 -30.43 -11.24
C GLY A 116 -16.25 -30.42 -11.92
N GLY A 117 -15.64 -29.24 -12.02
CA GLY A 117 -14.39 -28.99 -12.75
C GLY A 117 -13.11 -29.02 -11.90
N GLY A 118 -13.19 -29.43 -10.63
CA GLY A 118 -12.10 -29.31 -9.65
C GLY A 118 -11.00 -30.39 -9.71
N ASP A 119 -11.27 -31.59 -10.24
CA ASP A 119 -10.28 -32.68 -10.37
C ASP A 119 -10.10 -33.07 -11.84
N GLU A 120 -8.84 -33.14 -12.31
CA GLU A 120 -8.54 -33.51 -13.70
C GLU A 120 -9.05 -34.92 -14.04
N ALA A 121 -9.14 -35.82 -13.05
CA ALA A 121 -9.61 -37.19 -13.23
C ALA A 121 -11.12 -37.29 -13.54
N ASP A 122 -11.90 -36.26 -13.26
CA ASP A 122 -13.35 -36.24 -13.46
C ASP A 122 -13.76 -35.83 -14.89
N TRP A 123 -12.83 -35.30 -15.69
CA TRP A 123 -13.13 -34.86 -17.04
C TRP A 123 -13.28 -36.03 -18.02
N VAL A 124 -14.46 -36.10 -18.64
CA VAL A 124 -14.71 -36.94 -19.79
C VAL A 124 -14.27 -36.20 -21.05
N THR A 125 -13.23 -36.73 -21.70
CA THR A 125 -12.72 -36.26 -22.99
C THR A 125 -12.99 -37.30 -24.07
N ASP A 126 -13.47 -36.86 -25.22
CA ASP A 126 -13.67 -37.70 -26.39
C ASP A 126 -13.37 -36.89 -27.66
N PRO A 127 -12.28 -37.19 -28.39
CA PRO A 127 -11.89 -36.44 -29.58
C PRO A 127 -12.95 -36.39 -30.68
N SER A 128 -13.94 -37.28 -30.69
CA SER A 128 -15.07 -37.21 -31.62
C SER A 128 -16.01 -36.03 -31.37
N GLN A 129 -15.86 -35.36 -30.22
CA GLN A 129 -16.60 -34.16 -29.82
C GLN A 129 -15.88 -32.87 -30.27
N ASN A 130 -14.63 -32.99 -30.71
CA ASN A 130 -13.87 -31.84 -31.16
C ASN A 130 -14.33 -31.45 -32.57
N PHE A 131 -14.29 -30.16 -32.88
CA PHE A 131 -14.66 -29.66 -34.20
C PHE A 131 -13.84 -28.45 -34.60
N SER A 132 -13.78 -28.20 -35.91
CA SER A 132 -13.18 -26.97 -36.43
C SER A 132 -14.24 -25.92 -36.77
N HIS A 133 -13.96 -24.69 -36.36
CA HIS A 133 -14.69 -23.49 -36.74
C HIS A 133 -13.79 -22.26 -36.64
N SER A 134 -13.66 -21.51 -37.73
CA SER A 134 -12.95 -20.23 -37.70
C SER A 134 -13.86 -19.16 -37.11
N LEU A 135 -13.37 -18.47 -36.09
CA LEU A 135 -14.05 -17.38 -35.41
C LEU A 135 -13.00 -16.35 -34.99
N VAL A 136 -13.26 -15.06 -35.19
CA VAL A 136 -12.42 -13.98 -34.65
C VAL A 136 -13.02 -13.59 -33.31
N MET A 137 -12.33 -13.88 -32.22
CA MET A 137 -12.90 -13.67 -30.88
C MET A 137 -12.94 -12.19 -30.51
N ASP A 138 -14.01 -11.82 -29.83
CA ASP A 138 -14.22 -10.52 -29.18
C ASP A 138 -14.74 -10.69 -27.75
N GLU A 139 -15.54 -11.72 -27.49
CA GLU A 139 -16.23 -11.91 -26.21
C GLU A 139 -16.32 -13.40 -25.83
N ILE A 140 -16.16 -13.70 -24.54
CA ILE A 140 -16.50 -15.00 -23.93
C ILE A 140 -17.54 -14.75 -22.86
N GLY A 141 -18.55 -15.62 -22.78
CA GLY A 141 -19.57 -15.51 -21.75
C GLY A 141 -20.16 -16.83 -21.31
N ILE A 142 -20.85 -16.79 -20.19
CA ILE A 142 -21.76 -17.84 -19.73
C ILE A 142 -23.18 -17.46 -20.07
N PHE A 143 -24.02 -18.46 -20.31
CA PHE A 143 -25.43 -18.24 -20.55
C PHE A 143 -26.29 -19.32 -19.88
N ALA A 144 -27.51 -18.93 -19.56
CA ALA A 144 -28.58 -19.82 -19.12
C ALA A 144 -29.80 -19.55 -19.99
N GLY A 145 -30.47 -20.60 -20.43
CA GLY A 145 -31.54 -20.47 -21.41
C GLY A 145 -32.62 -21.53 -21.25
N ASN A 146 -33.67 -21.30 -22.02
CA ASN A 146 -34.71 -22.27 -22.25
C ASN A 146 -35.17 -22.21 -23.70
N ASN A 147 -35.71 -23.31 -24.20
CA ASN A 147 -36.26 -23.38 -25.54
C ASN A 147 -37.66 -24.01 -25.58
N ALA A 148 -38.27 -24.03 -26.75
CA ALA A 148 -39.37 -24.91 -27.08
C ALA A 148 -39.33 -25.27 -28.56
N SER A 149 -39.75 -26.50 -28.85
CA SER A 149 -40.07 -26.92 -30.21
C SER A 149 -41.52 -27.39 -30.26
N GLY A 150 -42.20 -27.14 -31.40
CA GLY A 150 -43.54 -27.68 -31.65
C GLY A 150 -44.65 -27.22 -30.70
N GLY A 151 -44.53 -26.03 -30.10
CA GLY A 151 -45.55 -25.48 -29.17
C GLY A 151 -45.51 -26.07 -27.76
N ALA A 152 -44.44 -26.79 -27.40
CA ALA A 152 -44.27 -27.32 -26.06
C ALA A 152 -44.11 -26.22 -24.98
N SER A 153 -44.39 -26.57 -23.73
CA SER A 153 -44.14 -25.69 -22.59
C SER A 153 -42.66 -25.36 -22.45
N ILE A 154 -42.34 -24.10 -22.17
CA ILE A 154 -40.98 -23.62 -21.94
C ILE A 154 -40.75 -23.61 -20.42
N PRO A 155 -39.89 -24.50 -19.88
CA PRO A 155 -39.65 -24.54 -18.45
C PRO A 155 -38.81 -23.35 -17.99
N PRO A 156 -39.03 -22.82 -16.78
CA PRO A 156 -38.08 -21.90 -16.17
C PRO A 156 -36.75 -22.63 -15.91
N HIS A 157 -35.66 -21.89 -15.98
CA HIS A 157 -34.34 -22.40 -15.63
C HIS A 157 -33.55 -21.28 -14.96
N THR A 158 -32.91 -21.61 -13.84
CA THR A 158 -31.95 -20.76 -13.16
C THR A 158 -30.67 -21.56 -13.10
N ALA A 159 -29.63 -21.14 -13.82
CA ALA A 159 -28.31 -21.73 -13.67
C ALA A 159 -27.61 -21.06 -12.48
N ILE A 160 -27.01 -21.85 -11.61
CA ILE A 160 -26.14 -21.40 -10.54
C ILE A 160 -24.72 -21.72 -10.96
N VAL A 161 -23.96 -20.68 -11.29
CA VAL A 161 -22.56 -20.83 -11.72
C VAL A 161 -21.67 -20.63 -10.51
N ASN A 162 -20.82 -21.62 -10.22
CA ASN A 162 -19.83 -21.54 -9.15
C ASN A 162 -18.69 -20.62 -9.59
N TYR A 163 -17.99 -20.99 -10.67
CA TYR A 163 -16.91 -20.19 -11.24
C TYR A 163 -16.81 -20.35 -12.76
N VAL A 164 -16.10 -19.39 -13.36
CA VAL A 164 -15.58 -19.46 -14.73
C VAL A 164 -14.09 -19.14 -14.66
N LEU A 165 -13.26 -20.00 -15.23
CA LEU A 165 -11.80 -19.88 -15.21
C LEU A 165 -11.27 -19.86 -16.64
N ASN A 166 -10.42 -18.90 -16.99
CA ASN A 166 -9.59 -18.94 -18.18
C ASN A 166 -8.21 -19.46 -17.77
N GLN A 167 -7.78 -20.64 -18.18
CA GLN A 167 -6.49 -21.20 -17.76
C GLN A 167 -5.27 -20.52 -18.42
N ASP A 168 -5.47 -19.82 -19.54
CA ASP A 168 -4.41 -19.02 -20.18
C ASP A 168 -4.23 -17.64 -19.51
N ALA A 169 -5.19 -17.27 -18.65
CA ALA A 169 -5.12 -16.16 -17.71
C ALA A 169 -5.70 -16.64 -16.38
N PRO A 170 -5.06 -17.64 -15.74
CA PRO A 170 -5.65 -18.33 -14.60
C PRO A 170 -5.93 -17.29 -13.54
N ILE A 171 -7.16 -17.29 -13.03
CA ILE A 171 -7.44 -16.68 -11.73
C ILE A 171 -6.46 -17.39 -10.80
N ASP A 172 -5.48 -16.67 -10.28
CA ASP A 172 -4.71 -17.17 -9.16
C ASP A 172 -5.76 -17.49 -8.10
N VAL A 173 -5.92 -18.77 -7.76
CA VAL A 173 -7.02 -19.30 -6.93
C VAL A 173 -7.07 -18.69 -5.52
N ALA A 174 -6.21 -17.71 -5.23
CA ALA A 174 -6.34 -16.70 -4.20
C ALA A 174 -7.59 -15.79 -4.35
N ASP A 175 -8.14 -15.59 -5.54
CA ASP A 175 -9.20 -14.57 -5.77
C ASP A 175 -10.65 -15.10 -5.81
N ALA A 176 -10.86 -16.41 -5.61
CA ALA A 176 -12.19 -17.02 -5.72
C ALA A 176 -12.54 -18.01 -4.60
N THR A 177 -12.39 -17.65 -3.32
CA THR A 177 -13.25 -18.14 -2.22
C THR A 177 -12.88 -17.51 -0.89
N ILE A 178 -13.83 -16.80 -0.27
CA ILE A 178 -13.79 -16.31 1.13
C ILE A 178 -12.73 -15.23 1.34
N LEU A 179 -13.14 -14.03 1.80
CA LEU A 179 -12.19 -13.05 2.36
C LEU A 179 -11.41 -13.70 3.49
N ARG A 180 -10.24 -14.26 3.19
CA ARG A 180 -9.26 -14.55 4.22
C ARG A 180 -8.51 -13.25 4.47
N ILE A 181 -8.36 -12.95 5.74
CA ILE A 181 -7.64 -11.79 6.26
C ILE A 181 -6.22 -11.61 5.66
N GLU A 182 -5.65 -12.66 5.07
CA GLU A 182 -4.36 -12.68 4.40
C GLU A 182 -4.33 -11.92 3.05
N ASP A 183 -5.48 -11.61 2.46
CA ASP A 183 -5.58 -10.87 1.18
C ASP A 183 -5.85 -9.36 1.36
N LEU A 184 -6.11 -8.91 2.60
CA LEU A 184 -6.17 -7.47 2.86
C LEU A 184 -4.74 -6.93 2.86
N ASP A 185 -4.35 -6.31 1.75
CA ASP A 185 -3.08 -5.60 1.65
C ASP A 185 -3.11 -4.37 2.58
N VAL A 186 -2.55 -4.55 3.78
CA VAL A 186 -2.34 -3.50 4.76
C VAL A 186 -0.94 -2.95 4.59
N GLY A 187 -0.82 -1.92 3.75
CA GLY A 187 0.41 -1.19 3.53
C GLY A 187 0.68 -0.15 4.63
N VAL A 188 1.91 0.34 4.64
CA VAL A 188 2.29 1.55 5.37
C VAL A 188 2.83 2.59 4.39
N SER A 189 2.59 3.87 4.67
CA SER A 189 3.16 4.98 3.92
C SER A 189 3.86 5.94 4.88
N PRO A 190 5.17 6.22 4.68
CA PRO A 190 6.03 5.75 3.58
C PRO A 190 6.36 4.26 3.65
N SER A 191 6.53 3.60 2.49
CA SER A 191 6.73 2.15 2.42
C SER A 191 8.01 1.70 3.12
N GLY A 192 7.90 0.78 4.08
CA GLY A 192 9.05 0.25 4.83
C GLY A 192 9.60 1.18 5.91
N GLU A 193 8.98 2.35 6.11
CA GLU A 193 9.32 3.32 7.14
C GLU A 193 8.09 3.64 8.01
N GLY A 194 8.26 4.44 9.06
CA GLY A 194 7.13 4.98 9.83
C GLY A 194 6.48 4.08 10.87
N GLY A 195 6.30 2.79 10.59
CA GLY A 195 5.66 1.88 11.54
C GLY A 195 5.29 0.54 10.93
N THR A 196 4.44 -0.18 11.65
CA THR A 196 3.77 -1.40 11.19
C THR A 196 2.27 -1.21 11.28
N ALA A 197 1.54 -1.89 10.41
CA ALA A 197 0.10 -1.96 10.47
C ALA A 197 -0.35 -3.40 10.19
N GLY A 198 -1.41 -3.82 10.84
CA GLY A 198 -1.94 -5.17 10.67
C GLY A 198 -3.22 -5.38 11.45
N HIS A 199 -3.81 -6.55 11.28
CA HIS A 199 -4.96 -7.02 12.04
C HIS A 199 -4.50 -8.07 13.07
N THR A 200 -5.35 -8.35 14.05
CA THR A 200 -5.15 -9.52 14.92
C THR A 200 -5.85 -10.72 14.28
N ALA A 201 -5.16 -11.85 14.19
CA ALA A 201 -5.70 -13.09 13.64
C ALA A 201 -6.94 -13.56 14.44
N GLY A 202 -8.09 -13.50 13.79
CA GLY A 202 -9.33 -14.18 14.16
C GLY A 202 -10.12 -14.35 12.87
N THR A 203 -10.66 -15.54 12.60
CA THR A 203 -11.39 -15.82 11.35
C THR A 203 -12.60 -14.90 11.24
N PRO A 204 -12.61 -13.86 10.39
CA PRO A 204 -13.81 -13.07 10.18
C PRO A 204 -14.68 -13.82 9.18
N VAL A 205 -15.95 -13.92 9.51
CA VAL A 205 -16.96 -14.39 8.57
C VAL A 205 -17.36 -13.17 7.73
N CYS A 206 -17.53 -13.32 6.41
CA CYS A 206 -17.99 -12.21 5.55
C CYS A 206 -19.17 -11.47 6.22
N SER A 207 -19.07 -10.14 6.32
CA SER A 207 -19.95 -9.19 7.05
C SER A 207 -19.59 -8.84 8.51
N GLU A 208 -18.55 -9.42 9.12
CA GLU A 208 -18.03 -8.96 10.42
C GLU A 208 -17.04 -7.78 10.29
N THR A 209 -16.98 -6.94 11.32
CA THR A 209 -16.02 -5.83 11.39
C THR A 209 -14.61 -6.34 11.70
N LEU A 210 -13.61 -5.91 10.94
CA LEU A 210 -12.20 -6.18 11.19
C LEU A 210 -11.56 -5.04 11.99
N SER A 211 -10.67 -5.36 12.93
CA SER A 211 -9.87 -4.40 13.70
C SER A 211 -8.44 -4.32 13.17
N LEU A 212 -8.07 -3.19 12.58
CA LEU A 212 -6.71 -2.87 12.15
C LEU A 212 -6.01 -2.01 13.22
N THR A 213 -4.76 -2.31 13.53
CA THR A 213 -3.93 -1.53 14.45
C THR A 213 -2.68 -1.07 13.73
N ALA A 214 -2.34 0.20 13.89
CA ALA A 214 -1.07 0.78 13.44
C ALA A 214 -0.18 1.07 14.65
N THR A 215 1.08 0.62 14.59
CA THR A 215 2.11 0.90 15.59
C THR A 215 3.22 1.74 14.94
N ALA A 216 3.39 2.98 15.38
CA ALA A 216 4.44 3.85 14.85
C ALA A 216 5.83 3.43 15.37
N ASN A 217 6.83 3.53 14.51
CA ASN A 217 8.24 3.41 14.89
C ASN A 217 8.68 4.66 15.69
N PRO A 218 9.77 4.58 16.48
CA PRO A 218 10.33 5.75 17.15
C PRO A 218 10.60 6.90 16.16
N GLY A 219 10.19 8.12 16.52
CA GLY A 219 10.32 9.29 15.66
C GLY A 219 9.21 9.48 14.64
N TRP A 220 8.15 8.67 14.70
CA TRP A 220 7.00 8.78 13.82
C TRP A 220 5.70 8.78 14.63
N ARG A 221 4.66 9.34 14.05
CA ARG A 221 3.29 9.28 14.57
C ARG A 221 2.35 8.72 13.53
N PHE A 222 1.35 7.98 13.98
CA PHE A 222 0.23 7.57 13.13
C PHE A 222 -0.59 8.80 12.73
N ALA A 223 -0.81 8.98 11.43
CA ALA A 223 -1.49 10.14 10.85
C ALA A 223 -2.90 9.82 10.35
N GLY A 224 -3.21 8.54 10.09
CA GLY A 224 -4.51 8.09 9.64
C GLY A 224 -4.44 6.87 8.72
N TRP A 225 -5.60 6.38 8.32
CA TRP A 225 -5.78 5.32 7.33
C TRP A 225 -6.31 5.91 6.04
N ASP A 226 -5.75 5.48 4.92
CA ASP A 226 -6.35 5.64 3.60
C ASP A 226 -6.88 4.28 3.14
N ILE A 227 -8.14 4.26 2.72
CA ILE A 227 -8.85 3.06 2.28
C ILE A 227 -9.18 3.28 0.79
N GLY A 228 -8.55 2.51 -0.08
CA GLY A 228 -8.87 2.43 -1.51
C GLY A 228 -9.82 1.27 -1.81
N GLY A 229 -10.17 1.10 -3.09
CA GLY A 229 -11.06 0.02 -3.55
C GLY A 229 -12.45 0.53 -3.97
N PRO A 230 -13.48 -0.32 -3.94
CA PRO A 230 -14.81 0.03 -4.47
C PRO A 230 -15.52 1.16 -3.70
N SER A 231 -15.16 1.35 -2.43
CA SER A 231 -15.70 2.42 -1.57
C SER A 231 -14.57 3.15 -0.83
N PRO A 232 -13.87 4.09 -1.50
CA PRO A 232 -12.71 4.79 -0.92
C PRO A 232 -13.08 5.69 0.26
N ALA A 233 -12.24 5.72 1.28
CA ALA A 233 -12.45 6.53 2.48
C ALA A 233 -11.13 6.85 3.20
N THR A 234 -11.20 7.72 4.21
CA THR A 234 -10.13 7.99 5.17
C THR A 234 -10.64 7.80 6.59
N ALA A 235 -9.78 7.37 7.52
CA ALA A 235 -10.13 7.24 8.93
C ALA A 235 -8.98 7.67 9.86
N SER A 236 -9.30 8.18 11.04
CA SER A 236 -8.30 8.58 12.05
C SER A 236 -8.25 7.65 13.26
N ASP A 237 -9.21 6.73 13.39
CA ASP A 237 -9.28 5.81 14.53
C ASP A 237 -8.14 4.79 14.49
N ASN A 238 -7.52 4.54 15.64
CA ASN A 238 -6.51 3.50 15.81
C ASN A 238 -6.67 2.84 17.19
N PRO A 239 -7.19 1.59 17.27
CA PRO A 239 -7.47 0.69 16.17
C PRO A 239 -8.67 1.11 15.30
N LEU A 240 -8.60 0.84 14.00
CA LEU A 240 -9.70 1.02 13.04
C LEU A 240 -10.56 -0.23 13.01
N VAL A 241 -11.83 -0.11 13.39
CA VAL A 241 -12.78 -1.23 13.38
C VAL A 241 -13.89 -0.98 12.37
N ARG A 242 -13.93 -1.74 11.26
CA ARG A 242 -14.99 -1.64 10.23
C ARG A 242 -15.09 -2.87 9.34
N ALA A 243 -16.19 -2.98 8.60
CA ALA A 243 -16.31 -3.92 7.48
C ALA A 243 -15.54 -3.39 6.25
N PHE A 244 -14.90 -4.29 5.52
CA PHE A 244 -14.17 -3.99 4.28
C PHE A 244 -14.79 -4.76 3.11
N GLU A 245 -14.73 -4.17 1.91
CA GLU A 245 -15.24 -4.76 0.68
C GLU A 245 -14.11 -5.51 -0.04
N VAL A 246 -14.44 -6.53 -0.83
CA VAL A 246 -13.45 -7.22 -1.68
C VAL A 246 -12.76 -6.20 -2.60
N GLY A 247 -11.44 -6.28 -2.72
CA GLY A 247 -10.62 -5.30 -3.45
C GLY A 247 -10.33 -4.01 -2.67
N SER A 248 -10.62 -3.95 -1.37
CA SER A 248 -10.15 -2.86 -0.51
C SER A 248 -8.63 -2.92 -0.36
N VAL A 249 -7.98 -1.77 -0.45
CA VAL A 249 -6.55 -1.60 -0.14
C VAL A 249 -6.45 -0.63 1.03
N VAL A 250 -5.72 -0.97 2.09
CA VAL A 250 -5.67 -0.13 3.29
C VAL A 250 -4.24 0.28 3.58
N ILE A 251 -3.99 1.58 3.69
CA ILE A 251 -2.67 2.14 3.94
C ILE A 251 -2.69 2.89 5.27
N ALA A 252 -1.89 2.44 6.24
CA ALA A 252 -1.58 3.25 7.42
C ALA A 252 -0.59 4.35 7.04
N ARG A 253 -0.98 5.61 7.21
CA ARG A 253 -0.10 6.75 7.03
C ARG A 253 0.62 7.09 8.32
N PHE A 254 1.91 7.32 8.21
CA PHE A 254 2.76 7.80 9.30
C PHE A 254 3.44 9.09 8.88
N GLU A 255 3.59 9.99 9.84
CA GLU A 255 4.31 11.25 9.68
C GLU A 255 5.52 11.26 10.61
N GLN A 256 6.67 11.73 10.11
CA GLN A 256 7.83 11.94 10.95
C GLN A 256 7.54 13.02 11.99
N ILE A 257 7.99 12.77 13.21
CA ILE A 257 8.00 13.76 14.27
C ILE A 257 9.28 14.58 14.10
N VAL A 258 9.08 15.88 14.03
CA VAL A 258 10.14 16.88 13.99
C VAL A 258 10.28 17.55 15.37
N TYR A 259 11.48 18.00 15.69
CA TYR A 259 11.81 18.64 16.97
C TYR A 259 12.59 19.93 16.76
N SER A 260 12.46 20.84 17.72
CA SER A 260 13.21 22.08 17.76
C SER A 260 14.49 21.96 18.59
N LEU A 261 15.56 22.62 18.13
CA LEU A 261 16.79 22.81 18.91
C LEU A 261 17.03 24.31 19.09
N ARG A 262 17.02 24.75 20.34
CA ARG A 262 17.33 26.12 20.73
C ARG A 262 18.50 26.14 21.70
N VAL A 263 19.47 27.00 21.41
CA VAL A 263 20.59 27.26 22.31
C VAL A 263 20.64 28.76 22.62
N ASP A 264 20.39 29.09 23.87
CA ASP A 264 20.56 30.45 24.38
C ASP A 264 22.03 30.73 24.70
N VAL A 265 22.46 31.97 24.58
CA VAL A 265 23.82 32.40 24.89
C VAL A 265 23.80 33.39 26.05
N ILE A 266 24.59 33.12 27.08
CA ILE A 266 24.82 34.01 28.21
C ILE A 266 26.27 34.49 28.17
N ASN A 267 26.45 35.80 28.01
CA ASN A 267 27.76 36.46 28.06
C ASN A 267 27.89 37.24 29.38
N LYS A 268 28.77 36.76 30.28
CA LYS A 268 29.10 37.40 31.56
C LYS A 268 30.28 38.36 31.37
N GLY A 269 30.00 39.59 31.00
CA GLY A 269 31.01 40.64 30.80
C GLY A 269 30.50 41.75 29.89
N ASN A 270 31.38 42.69 29.57
CA ASN A 270 31.09 43.79 28.66
C ASN A 270 31.62 43.45 27.25
N GLY A 271 30.72 43.37 26.26
CA GLY A 271 31.08 43.12 24.86
C GLY A 271 30.15 42.13 24.17
N ALA A 272 30.49 41.75 22.93
CA ALA A 272 29.69 40.82 22.13
C ALA A 272 29.75 39.36 22.64
N GLY A 273 30.82 39.00 23.34
CA GLY A 273 31.00 37.67 23.94
C GLY A 273 31.11 36.51 22.96
N GLY A 274 30.87 35.30 23.46
CA GLY A 274 30.88 34.09 22.66
C GLY A 274 29.61 33.92 21.83
N SER A 275 29.64 32.96 20.91
CA SER A 275 28.51 32.56 20.08
C SER A 275 28.43 31.04 19.97
N VAL A 276 27.33 30.52 19.43
CA VAL A 276 27.14 29.08 19.20
C VAL A 276 26.91 28.85 17.72
N GLN A 277 27.65 27.90 17.16
CA GLN A 277 27.42 27.37 15.83
C GLN A 277 26.75 25.99 15.96
N ILE A 278 25.74 25.75 15.13
CA ILE A 278 25.02 24.47 15.05
C ILE A 278 25.27 23.87 13.66
N THR A 279 25.49 22.56 13.55
CA THR A 279 25.75 21.91 12.26
C THR A 279 25.13 20.50 12.20
N PRO A 280 24.21 20.23 11.26
CA PRO A 280 23.56 21.21 10.37
C PRO A 280 22.70 22.22 11.15
N GLU A 281 22.54 23.44 10.65
CA GLU A 281 21.61 24.42 11.22
C GLU A 281 20.29 24.37 10.46
N GLU A 282 19.26 23.85 11.12
CA GLU A 282 17.91 23.68 10.57
C GLU A 282 16.86 24.27 11.51
N ALA A 283 15.69 24.61 10.97
CA ALA A 283 14.56 25.11 11.76
C ALA A 283 13.95 24.01 12.64
N GLU A 284 13.96 22.77 12.13
CA GLU A 284 13.46 21.57 12.79
C GLU A 284 14.36 20.39 12.41
N TYR A 285 14.46 19.40 13.30
CA TYR A 285 15.32 18.22 13.12
C TYR A 285 14.48 16.95 13.25
N LEU A 286 14.88 15.90 12.53
CA LEU A 286 14.25 14.60 12.62
C LEU A 286 14.66 13.86 13.89
N TYR A 287 13.83 12.91 14.32
CA TYR A 287 14.19 12.01 15.41
C TYR A 287 15.49 11.24 15.11
N ALA A 288 16.33 11.12 16.13
CA ALA A 288 17.65 10.50 16.08
C ALA A 288 18.66 11.20 15.16
N GLU A 289 18.36 12.41 14.69
CA GLU A 289 19.30 13.18 13.88
C GLU A 289 20.50 13.64 14.73
N PRO A 290 21.75 13.40 14.27
CA PRO A 290 22.93 13.88 14.95
C PRO A 290 23.21 15.34 14.60
N VAL A 291 23.29 16.19 15.61
CA VAL A 291 23.63 17.61 15.47
C VAL A 291 24.89 17.92 16.28
N THR A 292 25.81 18.69 15.72
CA THR A 292 26.97 19.18 16.46
C THR A 292 26.72 20.63 16.88
N VAL A 293 26.87 20.90 18.18
CA VAL A 293 26.87 22.25 18.75
C VAL A 293 28.29 22.63 19.13
N THR A 294 28.73 23.82 18.71
CA THR A 294 30.08 24.32 18.95
C THR A 294 30.03 25.73 19.52
N ALA A 295 30.58 25.90 20.72
CA ALA A 295 30.83 27.20 21.33
C ALA A 295 32.04 27.85 20.64
N VAL A 296 31.80 29.01 20.02
CA VAL A 296 32.83 29.81 19.36
C VAL A 296 33.22 30.95 20.29
N THR A 297 34.41 30.83 20.86
CA THR A 297 34.93 31.76 21.87
C THR A 297 35.92 32.75 21.22
N PRO A 298 35.63 34.05 21.18
CA PRO A 298 36.60 35.05 20.73
C PRO A 298 37.71 35.27 21.77
N ALA A 299 38.77 35.96 21.36
CA ALA A 299 39.86 36.34 22.26
C ALA A 299 39.35 37.20 23.44
N GLY A 300 39.92 36.96 24.64
CA GLY A 300 39.50 37.63 25.87
C GLY A 300 38.21 37.11 26.49
N TRP A 301 37.70 35.97 26.02
CA TRP A 301 36.55 35.28 26.60
C TRP A 301 36.89 33.82 26.89
N ILE A 302 36.20 33.24 27.87
CA ILE A 302 36.26 31.84 28.26
C ILE A 302 34.88 31.23 28.05
N PHE A 303 34.84 30.03 27.46
CA PHE A 303 33.64 29.21 27.49
C PHE A 303 33.55 28.48 28.84
N GLU A 304 32.51 28.77 29.62
CA GLU A 304 32.32 28.18 30.96
C GLU A 304 31.63 26.81 30.89
N GLY A 305 30.81 26.58 29.87
CA GLY A 305 30.13 25.30 29.67
C GLY A 305 28.69 25.43 29.15
N TRP A 306 28.13 24.25 28.88
CA TRP A 306 26.74 24.03 28.49
C TRP A 306 25.87 23.71 29.71
N SER A 307 24.61 24.15 29.67
CA SER A 307 23.57 23.80 30.66
C SER A 307 22.19 23.63 29.99
N GLY A 308 21.21 23.10 30.72
CA GLY A 308 19.86 22.83 30.21
C GLY A 308 19.68 21.38 29.78
N ALA A 309 19.15 21.15 28.57
CA ALA A 309 18.88 19.82 28.03
C ALA A 309 20.15 18.95 27.83
N PHE A 310 21.32 19.57 27.69
CA PHE A 310 22.62 18.91 27.78
C PHE A 310 23.61 19.77 28.58
N THR A 311 24.63 19.12 29.14
CA THR A 311 25.62 19.74 30.03
C THR A 311 27.03 19.29 29.66
N GLY A 312 28.03 20.15 29.89
CA GLY A 312 29.44 19.79 29.69
C GLY A 312 30.33 21.01 29.57
N SER A 313 31.65 20.80 29.61
CA SER A 313 32.67 21.84 29.43
C SER A 313 33.37 21.78 28.07
N GLU A 314 33.12 20.73 27.28
CA GLU A 314 33.70 20.59 25.94
C GLU A 314 33.11 21.65 25.01
N ALA A 315 33.96 22.40 24.32
CA ALA A 315 33.52 23.47 23.42
C ALA A 315 32.71 22.93 22.22
N SER A 316 32.84 21.65 21.87
CA SER A 316 32.05 21.02 20.83
C SER A 316 31.43 19.71 21.32
N GLN A 317 30.14 19.52 21.09
CA GLN A 317 29.40 18.34 21.51
C GLN A 317 28.48 17.84 20.38
N SER A 318 28.48 16.52 20.17
CA SER A 318 27.50 15.86 19.32
C SER A 318 26.29 15.48 20.17
N ILE A 319 25.10 15.88 19.73
CA ILE A 319 23.81 15.61 20.36
C ILE A 319 22.94 14.83 19.38
N THR A 320 22.12 13.93 19.90
CA THR A 320 21.11 13.21 19.12
C THR A 320 19.75 13.78 19.47
N VAL A 321 19.04 14.33 18.48
CA VAL A 321 17.73 14.97 18.71
C VAL A 321 16.66 13.91 18.89
N THR A 322 16.12 13.78 20.10
CA THR A 322 15.06 12.81 20.44
C THR A 322 13.78 13.46 20.97
N GLN A 323 13.85 14.76 21.26
CA GLN A 323 12.79 15.62 21.76
C GLN A 323 13.17 17.08 21.47
N ASP A 324 12.30 18.04 21.80
CA ASP A 324 12.68 19.45 21.81
C ASP A 324 13.85 19.70 22.78
N ILE A 325 14.91 20.35 22.31
CA ILE A 325 16.13 20.61 23.06
C ILE A 325 16.25 22.11 23.31
N ALA A 326 16.31 22.48 24.59
CA ALA A 326 16.65 23.84 25.03
C ALA A 326 17.90 23.79 25.90
N ALA A 327 18.98 24.42 25.45
CA ALA A 327 20.25 24.48 26.16
C ALA A 327 20.80 25.91 26.23
N THR A 328 21.84 26.12 27.02
CA THR A 328 22.49 27.41 27.19
C THR A 328 24.00 27.27 27.17
N ALA A 329 24.69 28.02 26.30
CA ALA A 329 26.13 28.26 26.39
C ALA A 329 26.40 29.47 27.28
N THR A 330 27.31 29.29 28.24
CA THR A 330 27.78 30.40 29.07
C THR A 330 29.22 30.74 28.74
N PHE A 331 29.48 32.03 28.53
CA PHE A 331 30.82 32.58 28.38
C PHE A 331 31.07 33.65 29.44
N SER A 332 32.31 33.80 29.88
CA SER A 332 32.74 34.90 30.73
C SER A 332 33.94 35.62 30.13
N GLN A 333 33.97 36.93 30.35
CA GLN A 333 35.08 37.76 29.90
C GLN A 333 36.31 37.51 30.78
N GLU A 334 37.46 37.30 30.16
CA GLU A 334 38.73 37.22 30.87
C GLU A 334 39.07 38.59 31.46
N VAL A 335 39.40 38.59 32.75
CA VAL A 335 39.88 39.78 33.45
C VAL A 335 41.35 39.58 33.85
N TYR A 336 42.16 40.58 33.53
CA TYR A 336 43.58 40.61 33.78
C TYR A 336 43.90 41.54 34.96
N SER A 337 45.08 41.31 35.53
CA SER A 337 45.64 42.19 36.55
C SER A 337 46.99 42.73 36.08
N LEU A 338 47.23 44.00 36.36
CA LEU A 338 48.47 44.71 36.07
C LEU A 338 49.20 44.99 37.38
N ALA A 339 50.35 44.37 37.59
CA ALA A 339 51.24 44.67 38.70
C ALA A 339 52.21 45.80 38.31
N VAL A 340 52.20 46.90 39.07
CA VAL A 340 53.06 48.05 38.85
C VAL A 340 53.97 48.24 40.05
N SER A 341 55.28 48.29 39.82
CA SER A 341 56.28 48.58 40.84
C SER A 341 56.86 49.98 40.65
N VAL A 342 57.04 50.69 41.76
CA VAL A 342 57.64 52.03 41.78
C VAL A 342 59.04 51.90 42.35
N GLY A 343 60.05 52.15 41.51
CA GLY A 343 61.45 52.17 41.89
C GLY A 343 62.04 53.58 41.92
N GLY A 344 63.11 53.77 42.69
CA GLY A 344 63.83 55.05 42.80
C GLY A 344 63.59 55.78 44.12
N SER A 345 64.33 56.86 44.36
CA SER A 345 64.29 57.68 45.60
C SER A 345 63.70 59.08 45.41
N GLY A 346 63.10 59.35 44.25
CA GLY A 346 62.44 60.62 43.94
C GLY A 346 61.04 60.72 44.57
N ASN A 347 60.53 61.95 44.73
CA ASN A 347 59.21 62.23 45.32
C ASN A 347 58.05 62.27 44.31
N GLY A 348 58.28 61.83 43.06
CA GLY A 348 57.27 61.83 42.00
C GLY A 348 56.18 60.78 42.20
N VAL A 349 55.11 60.85 41.41
CA VAL A 349 53.96 59.93 41.47
C VAL A 349 53.85 59.14 40.17
N VAL A 350 53.60 57.84 40.27
CA VAL A 350 53.19 57.00 39.13
C VAL A 350 51.68 56.81 39.19
N THR A 351 50.99 56.92 38.06
CA THR A 351 49.55 56.67 37.96
C THR A 351 49.22 55.63 36.90
N VAL A 352 48.18 54.85 37.14
CA VAL A 352 47.54 53.92 36.18
C VAL A 352 46.14 54.46 35.91
N ASP A 353 45.87 54.87 34.67
CA ASP A 353 44.60 55.50 34.27
C ASP A 353 44.16 56.67 35.18
N GLY A 354 45.16 57.41 35.68
CA GLY A 354 44.97 58.56 36.59
C GLY A 354 44.96 58.20 38.08
N GLU A 355 44.86 56.92 38.45
CA GLU A 355 44.91 56.47 39.84
C GLU A 355 46.36 56.30 40.34
N PRO A 356 46.76 56.93 41.46
CA PRO A 356 48.13 56.86 41.97
C PRO A 356 48.51 55.47 42.49
N VAL A 357 49.73 55.04 42.15
CA VAL A 357 50.32 53.76 42.55
C VAL A 357 50.96 53.89 43.94
N SER A 358 50.54 53.03 44.86
CA SER A 358 51.16 52.90 46.18
C SER A 358 52.49 52.15 46.11
N ALA A 359 53.57 52.76 46.59
CA ALA A 359 54.89 52.14 46.65
C ALA A 359 54.95 51.03 47.73
N PRO A 360 55.81 50.00 47.57
CA PRO A 360 56.75 49.78 46.46
C PRO A 360 56.11 49.12 45.23
N ALA A 361 54.92 48.55 45.37
CA ALA A 361 54.16 47.94 44.29
C ALA A 361 52.67 47.89 44.62
N GLN A 362 51.84 47.96 43.59
CA GLN A 362 50.39 47.79 43.66
C GLN A 362 49.92 46.99 42.44
N THR A 363 48.89 46.17 42.65
CA THR A 363 48.20 45.46 41.58
C THR A 363 46.86 46.14 41.30
N PHE A 364 46.61 46.44 40.03
CA PHE A 364 45.34 46.91 39.49
C PHE A 364 44.66 45.73 38.78
N GLY A 365 43.35 45.57 38.94
CA GLY A 365 42.61 44.46 38.34
C GLY A 365 41.38 44.94 37.59
N GLY A 366 40.78 44.05 36.81
CA GLY A 366 39.56 44.33 36.05
C GLY A 366 39.81 44.75 34.60
N PHE A 367 41.05 44.67 34.12
CA PHE A 367 41.36 44.96 32.71
C PHE A 367 40.88 43.82 31.82
N VAL A 368 40.41 44.14 30.62
CA VAL A 368 39.96 43.14 29.62
C VAL A 368 40.91 43.09 28.42
N TYR A 369 40.76 42.07 27.57
CA TYR A 369 41.58 41.91 26.37
C TYR A 369 41.45 43.14 25.44
N GLU A 370 42.58 43.62 24.91
CA GLU A 370 42.68 44.83 24.09
C GLU A 370 42.26 46.15 24.78
N GLU A 371 42.06 46.15 26.11
CA GLU A 371 41.85 47.40 26.85
C GLU A 371 43.12 48.24 26.87
N ALA A 372 43.00 49.52 26.49
CA ALA A 372 44.10 50.46 26.54
C ALA A 372 44.30 50.94 27.99
N VAL A 373 45.53 50.78 28.50
CA VAL A 373 45.93 51.24 29.84
C VAL A 373 46.97 52.35 29.72
N THR A 374 46.76 53.45 30.44
CA THR A 374 47.67 54.60 30.44
C THR A 374 48.53 54.61 31.70
N LEU A 375 49.85 54.49 31.53
CA LEU A 375 50.85 54.65 32.59
C LEU A 375 51.51 56.02 32.50
N GLN A 376 51.53 56.78 33.60
CA GLN A 376 52.20 58.08 33.65
C GLN A 376 53.12 58.17 34.86
N ALA A 377 54.29 58.80 34.67
CA ALA A 377 55.18 59.20 35.74
C ALA A 377 55.21 60.74 35.78
N LEU A 378 54.80 61.30 36.91
CA LEU A 378 54.71 62.74 37.13
C LEU A 378 55.81 63.17 38.10
N ALA A 379 56.57 64.21 37.73
CA ALA A 379 57.51 64.86 38.63
C ALA A 379 56.76 65.57 39.77
N ALA A 380 57.40 65.65 40.94
CA ALA A 380 56.88 66.35 42.11
C ALA A 380 56.79 67.87 41.89
#